data_AF-A0A2S7CBP3-F1
#
_entry.id   AF-A0A2S7CBP3-F1
#
_cell.length_a   1.000
_cell.length_b   1.000
_cell.length_c   1.000
_cell.angle_alpha   90.00
_cell.angle_beta   90.00
_cell.angle_gamma   90.00
#
_symmetry.space_group_name_H-M   'P 1'
#
loop_
_entity.id
_entity.type
_entity.pdbx_description
1 polymer ?
#
loop_
_entity_poly.entity_id
_entity_poly.type
_entity_poly.pdbx_seq_one_letter_code
_entity_poly.pdbx_strand_id
1 'polypeptide(L)' 'MPRCEELATRLDALQNALPQLPADEDTDVESLDFQARAEAVLRGAKPEEAAHVCTRVDGMLVGGDLIRADGEGRACR' A
#
# COMPACT_ATOMS: atom_id res chain seq x y z
N MET A 1 0.98 15.77 -11.62
CA MET A 1 1.03 14.30 -11.80
C MET A 1 2.43 13.85 -11.40
N PRO A 2 2.58 12.93 -10.44
CA PRO A 2 3.86 12.33 -10.13
C PRO A 2 4.40 11.57 -11.35
N ARG A 3 5.72 11.55 -11.53
CA ARG A 3 6.38 10.75 -12.56
C ARG A 3 6.37 9.28 -12.15
N CYS A 4 6.35 8.36 -13.12
CA CYS A 4 6.38 6.90 -12.86
C CYS A 4 7.53 6.49 -11.93
N GLU A 5 8.71 7.11 -12.08
CA GLU A 5 9.87 6.89 -11.20
C GLU A 5 9.62 7.31 -9.73
N GLU A 6 8.87 8.40 -9.54
CA GLU A 6 8.50 8.93 -8.23
C GLU A 6 7.47 8.01 -7.55
N LEU A 7 6.57 7.43 -8.35
CA LEU A 7 5.62 6.39 -7.94
C LEU A 7 6.33 5.10 -7.52
N ALA A 8 7.28 4.64 -8.33
CA ALA A 8 8.09 3.46 -8.00
C ALA A 8 8.89 3.66 -6.72
N THR A 9 9.50 4.84 -6.53
CA THR A 9 10.24 5.18 -5.31
C THR A 9 9.34 5.19 -4.08
N ARG A 10 8.12 5.74 -4.19
CA ARG A 10 7.13 5.73 -3.11
C ARG A 10 6.67 4.32 -2.76
N LEU A 11 6.46 3.46 -3.76
CA LEU A 11 6.12 2.05 -3.57
C LEU A 11 7.26 1.28 -2.89
N ASP A 12 8.51 1.54 -3.27
CA ASP A 12 9.67 0.88 -2.66
C ASP A 12 9.85 1.29 -1.19
N ALA A 13 9.69 2.58 -0.89
CA ALA A 13 9.68 3.09 0.48
C ALA A 13 8.54 2.49 1.32
N LEU A 14 7.35 2.36 0.73
CA LEU A 14 6.20 1.71 1.36
C LEU A 14 6.52 0.24 1.67
N GLN A 15 7.12 -0.49 0.71
CA GLN A 15 7.51 -1.88 0.88
C GLN A 15 8.56 -2.09 1.98
N ASN A 16 9.49 -1.14 2.15
CA ASN A 16 10.53 -1.19 3.19
C ASN A 16 9.99 -0.87 4.59
N ALA A 17 8.90 -0.10 4.68
CA ALA A 17 8.25 0.23 5.94
C ALA A 17 7.42 -0.94 6.50
N LEU A 18 6.91 -1.85 5.66
CA LEU A 18 6.10 -3.02 6.08
C LEU A 18 6.73 -3.85 7.21
N PRO A 19 7.97 -4.36 7.09
CA PRO A 19 8.59 -5.16 8.16
C PRO A 19 8.91 -4.35 9.43
N GLN A 20 8.81 -3.02 9.36
CA GLN A 20 9.01 -2.12 10.51
C GLN A 20 7.69 -1.81 11.22
N LEU A 21 6.54 -2.21 10.65
CA LEU A 21 5.24 -2.07 11.31
C LEU A 21 5.19 -2.99 12.53
N PRO A 22 4.92 -2.46 13.73
CA PRO A 22 4.88 -3.24 14.95
C PRO A 22 3.65 -4.16 14.94
N ALA A 23 3.82 -5.49 14.93
CA ALA A 23 2.70 -6.45 14.89
C ALA A 23 1.86 -6.54 16.20
N ASP A 24 1.96 -5.56 17.09
CA ASP A 24 1.31 -5.49 18.41
C ASP A 24 0.05 -4.60 18.37
N GLU A 25 -0.83 -4.68 19.38
CA GLU A 25 -2.11 -3.93 19.52
C GLU A 25 -2.05 -2.39 19.32
N ASP A 26 -0.87 -1.77 19.26
CA ASP A 26 -0.66 -0.36 18.90
C ASP A 26 -0.50 -0.13 17.37
N THR A 27 -0.67 -1.17 16.53
CA THR A 27 -0.52 -1.03 15.07
C THR A 27 -1.59 -0.19 14.42
N ASP A 28 -2.73 0.08 15.06
CA ASP A 28 -3.84 0.79 14.42
C ASP A 28 -3.39 2.13 13.81
N VAL A 29 -2.52 2.89 14.48
CA VAL A 29 -2.05 4.18 13.97
C VAL A 29 -1.04 4.03 12.83
N GLU A 30 -0.07 3.13 12.97
CA GLU A 30 0.97 2.93 11.95
C GLU A 30 0.40 2.21 10.69
N SER A 31 -0.55 1.31 10.89
CA SER A 31 -1.35 0.65 9.85
C SER A 31 -2.22 1.66 9.09
N LEU A 32 -2.88 2.58 9.81
CA LEU A 32 -3.65 3.66 9.20
C LEU A 32 -2.76 4.62 8.39
N ASP A 33 -1.58 5.00 8.91
CA ASP A 33 -0.63 5.85 8.18
C ASP A 33 -0.12 5.12 6.92
N PHE A 34 0.19 3.83 7.04
CA PHE A 34 0.57 2.99 5.92
C PHE A 34 -0.52 2.94 4.84
N GLN A 35 -1.76 2.67 5.23
CA GLN A 35 -2.90 2.61 4.33
C GLN A 35 -3.18 3.97 3.67
N ALA A 36 -3.08 5.07 4.42
CA ALA A 36 -3.22 6.42 3.89
C ALA A 36 -2.15 6.76 2.85
N ARG A 37 -0.89 6.37 3.09
CA ARG A 37 0.20 6.53 2.11
C ARG A 37 -0.03 5.69 0.87
N ALA A 38 -0.49 4.44 1.03
CA ALA A 38 -0.82 3.56 -0.09
C ALA A 38 -1.95 4.16 -0.96
N GLU A 39 -3.01 4.69 -0.34
CA GLU A 39 -4.11 5.35 -1.04
C GLU A 39 -3.65 6.63 -1.75
N ALA A 40 -2.77 7.42 -1.14
CA ALA A 40 -2.22 8.62 -1.76
C ALA A 40 -1.39 8.29 -3.02
N VAL A 41 -0.67 7.17 -3.01
CA VAL A 41 0.07 6.66 -4.17
C VAL A 41 -0.91 6.22 -5.26
N LEU A 42 -1.97 5.50 -4.92
CA LEU A 42 -3.02 5.08 -5.86
C LEU A 42 -3.75 6.27 -6.51
N ARG A 43 -4.16 7.26 -5.73
CA ARG A 43 -4.81 8.48 -6.24
C ARG A 43 -3.89 9.34 -7.11
N GLY A 44 -2.58 9.24 -6.88
CA GLY A 44 -1.56 9.92 -7.69
C GLY A 44 -1.20 9.18 -8.98
N ALA A 45 -1.53 7.89 -9.08
CA ALA A 45 -1.23 7.06 -10.24
C ALA A 45 -2.12 7.39 -11.44
N LYS A 46 -1.54 7.28 -12.64
CA LYS A 46 -2.32 7.29 -13.88
C LYS A 46 -3.17 6.02 -13.96
N PRO A 47 -4.32 6.03 -14.65
CA PRO A 47 -5.16 4.84 -14.80
C PRO A 47 -4.42 3.64 -15.42
N GLU A 48 -3.48 3.88 -16.32
CA GLU A 48 -2.63 2.84 -16.94
C GLU A 48 -1.70 2.15 -15.92
N GLU A 49 -1.26 2.89 -14.90
CA GLU A 49 -0.34 2.43 -13.86
C GLU A 49 -1.10 2.00 -12.59
N ALA A 50 -2.33 2.48 -12.41
CA ALA A 50 -3.14 2.26 -11.22
C ALA A 50 -3.38 0.77 -10.96
N ALA A 51 -3.58 -0.04 -12.02
CA ALA A 51 -3.71 -1.49 -11.89
C ALA A 51 -2.42 -2.13 -11.35
N HIS A 52 -1.25 -1.71 -11.85
CA HIS A 52 0.05 -2.23 -11.42
C HIS A 52 0.37 -1.82 -9.97
N VAL A 53 0.16 -0.54 -9.66
CA VAL A 53 0.31 0.02 -8.31
C VAL A 53 -0.62 -0.68 -7.33
N CYS A 54 -1.88 -0.90 -7.73
CA CYS A 54 -2.87 -1.60 -6.92
C CYS A 54 -2.46 -3.03 -6.60
N THR A 55 -2.10 -3.83 -7.61
CA THR A 55 -1.65 -5.20 -7.38
C THR A 55 -0.43 -5.27 -6.47
N ARG A 56 0.49 -4.30 -6.57
CA ARG A 56 1.69 -4.27 -5.72
C ARG A 56 1.37 -3.87 -4.28
N VAL A 57 0.49 -2.88 -4.08
CA VAL A 57 -0.01 -2.47 -2.74
C VAL A 57 -0.82 -3.59 -2.08
N ASP A 58 -1.66 -4.28 -2.85
CA ASP A 58 -2.46 -5.41 -2.36
C ASP A 58 -1.57 -6.57 -1.89
N GLY A 59 -0.54 -6.92 -2.67
CA GLY A 59 0.45 -7.91 -2.28
C GLY A 59 1.26 -7.51 -1.04
N MET A 60 1.52 -6.22 -0.86
CA MET A 60 2.16 -5.68 0.35
C MET A 60 1.29 -5.84 1.59
N LEU A 61 0.00 -5.54 1.48
CA LEU A 61 -0.96 -5.64 2.58
C LEU A 61 -1.21 -7.08 3.00
N VAL A 62 -1.30 -8.01 2.04
CA VAL A 62 -1.42 -9.45 2.30
C VAL A 62 -0.12 -10.01 2.90
N GLY A 63 1.04 -9.60 2.40
CA GLY A 63 2.33 -10.07 2.89
C GLY A 63 2.73 -9.56 4.27
N GLY A 64 2.19 -8.41 4.69
CA GLY A 64 2.38 -7.84 6.02
C GLY A 64 1.38 -8.33 7.07
N ASP A 65 0.48 -9.27 6.74
CA ASP A 65 -0.67 -9.66 7.57
C ASP A 65 -1.62 -8.49 7.92
N LEU A 66 -1.45 -7.32 7.29
CA LEU A 66 -2.27 -6.13 7.51
C LEU A 66 -3.69 -6.30 6.96
N ILE A 67 -3.89 -7.23 6.04
CA ILE A 67 -5.21 -7.67 5.59
C ILE A 67 -5.29 -9.17 5.80
N ARG A 68 -6.24 -9.62 6.63
CA ARG A 68 -6.65 -11.03 6.67
C ARG A 68 -7.10 -11.38 5.25
N ALA A 69 -6.37 -12.25 4.57
CA ALA A 69 -6.56 -12.61 3.16
C ALA A 69 -7.91 -13.29 2.83
N ASP A 70 -8.94 -13.07 3.64
CA ASP A 70 -10.32 -13.49 3.41
C ASP A 70 -11.03 -12.48 2.50
N GLY A 71 -10.69 -12.57 1.21
CA GLY A 71 -11.63 -12.43 0.09
C GLY A 71 -12.29 -11.08 -0.23
N GLU A 72 -12.38 -10.11 0.68
CA GLU A 72 -13.15 -8.87 0.49
C GLU A 72 -12.34 -7.64 0.91
N GLY A 73 -11.40 -7.26 0.06
CA GLY A 73 -10.58 -6.08 0.29
C GLY A 73 -10.03 -5.50 -1.01
N ARG A 74 -10.82 -5.46 -2.08
CA ARG A 74 -10.44 -4.67 -3.27
C ARG A 74 -10.44 -3.19 -2.90
N ALA A 75 -9.30 -2.72 -2.39
CA ALA A 75 -9.00 -1.30 -2.16
C ALA A 75 -8.96 -0.48 -3.48
N CYS A 76 -9.12 -1.15 -4.63
CA CYS A 76 -9.28 -0.54 -5.93
C CYS A 76 -10.64 -0.93 -6.50
N ARG A 77 -11.68 -0.19 -6.12
CA ARG A 77 -12.95 -0.17 -6.83
C ARG A 77 -13.29 1.24 -7.25
#